data_AF-A0A840XRH1-F1
#
_entry.id   AF-A0A840XRH1-F1
#
_cell.length_a   1.000
_cell.length_b   1.000
_cell.length_c   1.000
_cell.angle_alpha   90.00
_cell.angle_beta   90.00
_cell.angle_gamma   90.00
#
_symmetry.space_group_name_H-M   'P 1'
#
loop_
_entity.id
_entity.type
_entity.pdbx_description
1 polymer ?
#
loop_
_entity_poly.entity_id
_entity_poly.type
_entity_poly.pdbx_seq_one_letter_code
_entity_poly.pdbx_strand_id
1 'polypeptide(L)'
;MRIALLAALILTTPPLARACDSEAMSAELTAVCTAALHPSAEAARAVRDAASAAEAAALDRALARATEACATGDPAIGAAEAARIARLAGRIEARAGIADPIWPDRLATR
;
A
#
# COMPACT_ATOMS: atom_id res chain seq x y z
N MET A 1 28.18 12.07 39.27
CA MET A 1 26.75 11.73 39.09
C MET A 1 26.19 11.96 37.66
N ARG A 2 27.01 12.28 36.65
CA ARG A 2 26.57 12.47 35.25
C ARG A 2 26.73 11.23 34.35
N ILE A 3 27.65 10.33 34.70
CA ILE A 3 27.96 9.13 33.90
C ILE A 3 26.84 8.07 34.01
N ALA A 4 26.20 7.96 35.18
CA ALA A 4 25.11 7.00 35.41
C ALA A 4 23.83 7.35 34.61
N LEU A 5 23.60 8.62 34.29
CA LEU A 5 22.42 9.05 33.53
C LEU A 5 22.53 8.73 32.04
N LEU A 6 23.75 8.72 31.49
CA LEU A 6 24.00 8.39 30.07
C LEU A 6 23.85 6.90 29.78
N ALA A 7 24.22 6.04 30.72
CA ALA A 7 24.06 4.58 30.58
C ALA A 7 22.57 4.16 30.58
N ALA A 8 21.72 4.87 31.32
CA ALA A 8 20.28 4.60 31.36
C ALA A 8 19.56 4.95 30.05
N LEU A 9 20.04 5.93 29.29
CA LEU A 9 19.46 6.34 28.00
C LEU A 9 19.71 5.33 26.87
N ILE A 10 20.78 4.53 26.96
CA ILE A 10 21.10 3.47 25.98
C ILE A 10 20.19 2.25 26.17
N LEU A 11 19.67 2.03 27.37
CA LEU A 11 18.77 0.91 27.69
C LEU A 11 17.30 1.18 27.35
N THR A 12 16.94 2.44 27.07
CA THR A 12 15.57 2.85 26.72
C THR A 12 15.38 3.13 25.24
N THR A 13 16.42 2.98 24.41
CA THR A 13 16.25 3.06 22.96
C THR A 13 15.54 1.79 22.47
N PRO A 14 14.50 1.90 21.63
CA PRO A 14 13.92 0.73 20.96
C PRO A 14 15.06 -0.01 20.26
N PRO A 15 15.05 -1.36 20.24
CA PRO A 15 16.26 -2.11 19.99
C PRO A 15 16.80 -1.77 18.60
N LEU A 16 17.91 -1.05 18.55
CA LEU A 16 18.75 -0.90 17.34
C LEU A 16 19.05 -2.28 16.72
N ALA A 17 19.04 -3.34 17.54
CA ALA A 17 19.13 -4.72 17.12
C ALA A 17 18.04 -5.15 16.11
N ARG A 18 16.81 -4.61 16.14
CA ARG A 18 15.76 -4.92 15.14
C ARG A 18 16.02 -4.30 13.77
N ALA A 19 16.72 -3.17 13.72
CA ALA A 19 17.17 -2.57 12.47
C ALA A 19 18.48 -3.20 11.95
N CYS A 20 19.15 -4.02 12.76
CA CYS A 20 20.33 -4.78 12.35
C CYS A 20 20.00 -6.24 11.95
N ASP A 21 18.76 -6.68 12.19
CA ASP A 21 18.24 -7.96 11.72
C ASP A 21 17.62 -7.75 10.33
N SER A 22 18.35 -8.17 9.30
CA SER A 22 17.90 -8.04 7.92
C SER A 22 16.60 -8.79 7.64
N GLU A 23 16.37 -9.93 8.29
CA GLU A 23 15.14 -10.71 8.09
C GLU A 23 13.94 -10.02 8.73
N ALA A 24 14.11 -9.50 9.95
CA ALA A 24 13.06 -8.71 10.61
C ALA A 24 12.73 -7.43 9.85
N MET A 25 13.73 -6.74 9.30
CA MET A 25 13.52 -5.57 8.45
C MET A 25 12.77 -5.91 7.16
N SER A 26 13.17 -6.98 6.47
CA SER A 26 12.47 -7.43 5.25
C SER A 26 11.02 -7.80 5.53
N ALA A 27 10.75 -8.50 6.64
CA ALA A 27 9.39 -8.84 7.05
C ALA A 27 8.53 -7.58 7.31
N GLU A 28 9.08 -6.57 7.99
CA GLU A 28 8.39 -5.31 8.25
C GLU A 28 8.11 -4.54 6.95
N LEU A 29 9.07 -4.48 6.03
CA LEU A 29 8.88 -3.83 4.72
C LEU A 29 7.79 -4.53 3.89
N THR A 30 7.75 -5.86 3.90
CA THR A 30 6.67 -6.63 3.27
C THR A 30 5.32 -6.35 3.92
N ALA A 31 5.26 -6.25 5.26
CA ALA A 31 4.02 -5.92 5.98
C ALA A 31 3.51 -4.52 5.61
N VAL A 32 4.39 -3.51 5.60
CA VAL A 32 4.07 -2.14 5.19
C VAL A 32 3.60 -2.09 3.74
N CYS A 33 4.30 -2.78 2.82
CA CYS A 33 3.93 -2.85 1.41
C CYS A 33 2.54 -3.46 1.24
N THR A 34 2.28 -4.59 1.90
CA THR A 34 0.99 -5.30 1.84
C THR A 34 -0.14 -4.44 2.39
N ALA A 35 0.07 -3.77 3.53
CA ALA A 35 -0.90 -2.85 4.10
C ALA A 35 -1.21 -1.68 3.16
N ALA A 36 -0.19 -1.13 2.49
CA ALA A 36 -0.34 -0.04 1.53
C ALA A 36 -1.13 -0.44 0.26
N LEU A 37 -1.23 -1.74 -0.07
CA LEU A 37 -2.04 -2.22 -1.18
C LEU A 37 -3.54 -2.30 -0.85
N HIS A 38 -3.92 -2.33 0.42
CA HIS A 38 -5.31 -2.49 0.83
C HIS A 38 -6.28 -1.48 0.17
N PRO A 39 -6.00 -0.16 0.15
CA PRO A 39 -6.88 0.80 -0.48
C PRO A 39 -7.01 0.60 -2.01
N SER A 40 -5.96 0.06 -2.66
CA SER A 40 -6.02 -0.25 -4.09
C SER A 40 -6.90 -1.47 -4.36
N ALA A 41 -6.85 -2.48 -3.51
CA ALA A 41 -7.74 -3.64 -3.60
C ALA A 41 -9.20 -3.27 -3.36
N GLU A 42 -9.48 -2.38 -2.42
CA GLU A 42 -10.83 -1.83 -2.20
C GLU A 42 -11.32 -1.03 -3.41
N ALA A 43 -10.50 -0.13 -3.95
CA ALA A 43 -10.85 0.64 -5.14
C ALA A 43 -11.15 -0.26 -6.36
N ALA A 44 -10.36 -1.31 -6.56
CA ALA A 44 -10.59 -2.28 -7.64
C ALA A 44 -11.92 -3.04 -7.47
N ARG A 45 -12.31 -3.37 -6.23
CA ARG A 45 -13.59 -4.01 -5.90
C ARG A 45 -14.77 -3.05 -6.09
N ALA A 46 -14.63 -1.79 -5.69
CA ALA A 46 -15.69 -0.79 -5.79
C ALA A 46 -16.15 -0.53 -7.24
N VAL A 47 -15.25 -0.67 -8.21
CA VAL A 47 -15.56 -0.44 -9.63
C VAL A 47 -15.91 -1.70 -10.41
N ARG A 48 -15.95 -2.87 -9.76
CA ARG A 48 -15.94 -4.15 -10.49
C ARG A 48 -17.17 -4.33 -11.36
N ASP A 49 -18.34 -3.98 -10.86
CA ASP A 49 -19.62 -4.14 -11.58
C ASP A 49 -19.75 -3.16 -12.77
N ALA A 50 -19.02 -2.03 -12.71
CA ALA A 50 -18.98 -1.02 -13.75
C ALA A 50 -17.84 -1.22 -14.78
N ALA A 51 -16.94 -2.18 -14.52
CA ALA A 51 -15.79 -2.46 -15.37
C ALA A 51 -16.18 -3.32 -16.57
N SER A 52 -15.63 -3.01 -17.75
CA SER A 52 -15.65 -3.95 -18.87
C SER A 52 -14.80 -5.18 -18.55
N ALA A 53 -15.00 -6.29 -19.27
CA ALA A 53 -14.20 -7.51 -19.08
C ALA A 53 -12.68 -7.27 -19.21
N ALA A 54 -12.28 -6.39 -20.13
CA ALA A 54 -10.87 -6.04 -20.33
C ALA A 54 -10.29 -5.24 -19.15
N GLU A 55 -11.07 -4.32 -18.58
CA GLU A 55 -10.68 -3.52 -17.42
C GLU A 55 -10.64 -4.36 -16.15
N ALA A 56 -11.64 -5.22 -15.97
CA ALA A 56 -11.69 -6.20 -14.91
C ALA A 56 -10.40 -7.06 -14.91
N ALA A 57 -10.05 -7.63 -16.06
CA ALA A 57 -8.83 -8.40 -16.20
C ALA A 57 -7.55 -7.56 -15.99
N ALA A 58 -7.57 -6.27 -16.33
CA ALA A 58 -6.44 -5.37 -16.09
C ALA A 58 -6.25 -5.05 -14.60
N LEU A 59 -7.34 -4.84 -13.85
CA LEU A 59 -7.33 -4.68 -12.39
C LEU A 59 -6.78 -5.94 -11.72
N ASP A 60 -7.26 -7.12 -12.10
CA ASP A 60 -6.82 -8.40 -11.51
C ASP A 60 -5.33 -8.63 -11.75
N ARG A 61 -4.86 -8.40 -12.99
CA ARG A 61 -3.43 -8.50 -13.32
C ARG A 61 -2.57 -7.51 -12.53
N ALA A 62 -3.05 -6.29 -12.33
CA ALA A 62 -2.32 -5.28 -11.57
C ALA A 62 -2.25 -5.63 -10.09
N LEU A 63 -3.35 -6.11 -9.49
CA LEU A 63 -3.38 -6.60 -8.12
C LEU A 63 -2.43 -7.78 -7.92
N ALA A 64 -2.48 -8.78 -8.80
CA ALA A 64 -1.59 -9.94 -8.72
C ALA A 64 -0.11 -9.53 -8.76
N ARG A 65 0.27 -8.62 -9.68
CA ARG A 65 1.65 -8.11 -9.75
C ARG A 65 2.05 -7.30 -8.52
N ALA A 66 1.13 -6.49 -7.97
CA ALA A 66 1.39 -5.72 -6.77
C ALA A 66 1.64 -6.63 -5.57
N THR A 67 0.79 -7.64 -5.39
CA THR A 67 0.89 -8.63 -4.31
C THR A 67 2.20 -9.42 -4.41
N GLU A 68 2.56 -9.89 -5.61
CA GLU A 68 3.82 -10.60 -5.84
C GLU A 68 5.03 -9.71 -5.53
N ALA A 69 5.00 -8.45 -5.96
CA ALA A 69 6.07 -7.50 -5.70
C ALA A 69 6.25 -7.22 -4.20
N CYS A 70 5.17 -7.02 -3.45
CA CYS A 70 5.27 -6.88 -2.00
C CYS A 70 5.76 -8.15 -1.30
N ALA A 71 5.35 -9.33 -1.77
CA ALA A 71 5.79 -10.62 -1.22
C ALA A 71 7.28 -10.90 -1.46
N THR A 72 7.81 -10.44 -2.60
CA THR A 72 9.21 -10.64 -3.01
C THR A 72 10.15 -9.51 -2.60
N GLY A 73 9.64 -8.49 -1.91
CA GLY A 73 10.44 -7.39 -1.37
C GLY A 73 10.76 -6.27 -2.38
N ASP A 74 9.96 -6.11 -3.44
CA ASP A 74 10.02 -4.99 -4.37
C ASP A 74 8.85 -4.01 -4.16
N PRO A 75 8.94 -3.11 -3.16
CA PRO A 75 7.87 -2.14 -2.89
C PRO A 75 7.72 -1.10 -4.00
N ALA A 76 8.72 -0.89 -4.85
CA ALA A 76 8.64 0.08 -5.95
C ALA A 76 7.69 -0.41 -7.04
N ILE A 77 7.76 -1.70 -7.40
CA ILE A 77 6.79 -2.31 -8.30
C ILE A 77 5.39 -2.32 -7.66
N GLY A 78 5.28 -2.66 -6.37
CA GLY A 78 4.02 -2.60 -5.63
C GLY A 78 3.35 -1.23 -5.71
N ALA A 79 4.11 -0.16 -5.46
CA ALA A 79 3.62 1.22 -5.57
C ALA A 79 3.22 1.61 -7.01
N ALA A 80 3.99 1.18 -8.01
CA ALA A 80 3.68 1.45 -9.42
C ALA A 80 2.36 0.78 -9.86
N GLU A 81 2.14 -0.47 -9.45
CA GLU A 81 0.88 -1.19 -9.69
C GLU A 81 -0.30 -0.56 -8.94
N ALA A 82 -0.12 -0.17 -7.67
CA ALA A 82 -1.14 0.55 -6.89
C ALA A 82 -1.59 1.83 -7.60
N ALA A 83 -0.63 2.62 -8.11
CA ALA A 83 -0.94 3.82 -8.89
C ALA A 83 -1.66 3.49 -10.21
N ARG A 84 -1.34 2.37 -10.86
CA ARG A 84 -2.04 1.89 -12.07
C ARG A 84 -3.49 1.50 -11.76
N ILE A 85 -3.72 0.81 -10.65
CA ILE A 85 -5.07 0.45 -10.16
C ILE A 85 -5.87 1.71 -9.90
N ALA A 86 -5.35 2.65 -9.09
CA ALA A 86 -6.04 3.89 -8.76
C ALA A 86 -6.44 4.70 -9.99
N ARG A 87 -5.54 4.83 -10.97
CA ARG A 87 -5.84 5.51 -12.24
C ARG A 87 -6.92 4.81 -13.06
N LEU A 88 -6.92 3.49 -13.10
CA LEU A 88 -7.92 2.73 -13.85
C LEU A 88 -9.29 2.80 -13.14
N ALA A 89 -9.32 2.58 -11.83
CA ALA A 89 -10.53 2.70 -11.03
C ALA A 89 -11.16 4.09 -11.15
N GLY A 90 -10.39 5.17 -11.03
CA GLY A 90 -10.91 6.53 -11.23
C GLY A 90 -11.47 6.80 -12.64
N ARG A 91 -10.92 6.16 -13.68
CA ARG A 91 -11.51 6.26 -15.04
C ARG A 91 -12.84 5.50 -15.15
N ILE A 92 -12.93 4.33 -14.53
CA ILE A 92 -14.17 3.54 -14.52
C ILE A 92 -15.24 4.28 -13.74
N GLU A 93 -14.90 4.78 -12.56
CA GLU A 93 -15.75 5.61 -11.70
C GLU A 93 -16.31 6.82 -12.45
N ALA A 94 -15.44 7.61 -13.08
CA ALA A 94 -15.84 8.80 -13.84
C ALA A 94 -16.75 8.47 -15.04
N ARG A 95 -16.48 7.35 -15.74
CA ARG A 95 -17.32 6.90 -16.86
C ARG A 95 -18.69 6.41 -16.40
N ALA A 96 -18.73 5.68 -15.28
CA ALA A 96 -19.93 5.04 -14.79
C ALA A 96 -20.82 5.98 -13.98
N GLY A 97 -20.31 7.15 -13.56
CA GLY A 97 -21.06 8.11 -12.76
C GLY A 97 -21.42 7.55 -11.38
N ILE A 98 -20.50 6.81 -10.75
CA ILE A 98 -20.72 6.20 -9.44
C ILE A 98 -21.01 7.32 -8.43
N ALA A 99 -22.20 7.26 -7.80
CA ALA A 99 -22.72 8.31 -6.94
C ALA A 99 -21.93 8.44 -5.62
N ASP A 100 -21.47 7.32 -5.08
CA ASP A 100 -20.60 7.27 -3.90
C ASP A 100 -19.14 7.15 -4.35
N PRO A 101 -18.36 8.25 -4.31
CA PRO A 101 -17.00 8.23 -4.81
C PRO A 101 -16.10 7.31 -3.99
N ILE A 102 -15.19 6.61 -4.67
CA ILE A 102 -14.25 5.65 -4.07
C ILE A 102 -13.30 6.34 -3.08
N TRP A 103 -13.03 7.64 -3.30
CA TRP A 103 -12.17 8.47 -2.46
C TRP A 103 -12.91 9.74 -2.01
N PRO A 104 -13.84 9.65 -1.05
CA PRO A 104 -14.68 10.78 -0.65
C PRO A 104 -13.85 11.98 -0.14
N ASP A 105 -12.81 11.71 0.65
CA ASP A 105 -11.98 12.76 1.27
C ASP A 105 -11.14 13.57 0.27
N ARG A 106 -10.78 12.99 -0.89
CA ARG A 106 -9.96 13.68 -1.90
C ARG A 106 -10.74 14.74 -2.69
N LEU A 107 -12.07 14.66 -2.67
CA LEU A 107 -12.95 15.64 -3.29
C LEU A 107 -13.21 16.84 -2.35
N ALA A 108 -13.13 16.63 -1.03
CA ALA A 108 -13.37 17.68 -0.04
C ALA A 108 -12.22 18.70 0.07
N THR A 109 -11.03 18.36 -0.39
CA THR A 109 -9.82 19.22 -0.31
C THR A 109 -9.48 19.96 -1.61
N ARG A 110 -10.41 20.05 -2.57
CA ARG A 110 -10.22 20.81 -3.83
C ARG A 110 -10.97 22.12 -3.84
#